data_AF-A0A1E3H1E0-F1
#
_entry.id   AF-A0A1E3H1E0-F1
#
_cell.length_a   1.000
_cell.length_b   1.000
_cell.length_c   1.000
_cell.angle_alpha   90.00
_cell.angle_beta   90.00
_cell.angle_gamma   90.00
#
_symmetry.space_group_name_H-M   'P 1'
#
loop_
_entity.id
_entity.type
_entity.pdbx_description
1 polymer ?
#
loop_
_entity_poly.entity_id
_entity_poly.type
_entity_poly.pdbx_seq_one_letter_code
_entity_poly.pdbx_strand_id
1 'polypeptide(L)'
;MVFNLGGGPANAVSLRNVLDEIEVITGRRVPVTLETPRTGDQLYYVTDTRRLEGRFGWQASVGWRDGLRDLAGWLRDAAAGREPLPVRRVSA
;
A
#
# COMPACT_ATOMS: atom_id res chain seq x y z
N MET A 1 3.78 -18.81 -18.34
CA MET A 1 4.06 -19.01 -16.89
C MET A 1 3.35 -17.92 -16.11
N VAL A 2 2.92 -18.19 -14.87
CA VAL A 2 2.16 -17.24 -14.03
C VAL A 2 2.85 -17.11 -12.66
N PHE A 3 2.96 -15.88 -12.16
CA PHE A 3 3.53 -15.54 -10.86
C PHE A 3 2.60 -14.57 -10.12
N ASN A 4 2.54 -14.69 -8.80
CA ASN A 4 1.90 -13.69 -7.96
C ASN A 4 2.91 -12.57 -7.68
N LEU A 5 2.45 -11.31 -7.74
CA LEU A 5 3.23 -10.12 -7.44
C LEU A 5 2.46 -9.28 -6.42
N GLY A 6 3.13 -8.83 -5.37
CA GLY A 6 2.52 -8.07 -4.28
C GLY A 6 3.49 -7.96 -3.10
N GLY A 7 3.16 -7.17 -2.08
CA GLY A 7 4.12 -6.82 -1.03
C GLY A 7 4.58 -7.94 -0.09
N GLY A 8 4.01 -9.15 -0.21
CA GLY A 8 4.30 -10.28 0.66
C GLY A 8 3.78 -10.10 2.09
N PRO A 9 3.99 -11.09 2.97
CA PRO A 9 3.52 -11.05 4.36
C PRO A 9 4.01 -9.84 5.16
N ALA A 10 5.22 -9.34 4.86
CA ALA A 10 5.79 -8.17 5.54
C ALA A 10 5.02 -6.86 5.26
N ASN A 11 4.28 -6.80 4.15
CA ASN A 11 3.44 -5.66 3.78
C ASN A 11 1.94 -5.95 3.88
N ALA A 12 1.55 -7.08 4.47
CA ALA A 12 0.15 -7.37 4.74
C ALA A 12 -0.38 -6.38 5.79
N VAL A 13 -1.47 -5.69 5.48
CA VAL A 13 -2.04 -4.64 6.33
C VAL A 13 -3.56 -4.68 6.28
N SER A 14 -4.20 -4.46 7.43
CA SER A 14 -5.67 -4.37 7.51
C SER A 14 -6.16 -2.96 7.16
N LEU A 15 -7.45 -2.83 6.79
CA LEU A 15 -8.08 -1.52 6.59
C LEU A 15 -7.95 -0.63 7.84
N ARG A 16 -8.08 -1.19 9.05
CA ARG A 16 -7.93 -0.44 10.29
C ARG A 16 -6.52 0.17 10.41
N ASN A 17 -5.48 -0.61 10.15
CA ASN A 17 -4.11 -0.10 10.22
C ASN A 17 -3.81 0.97 9.17
N VAL A 18 -4.38 0.85 7.96
CA VAL A 18 -4.29 1.90 6.94
C VAL A 18 -4.98 3.17 7.41
N LEU A 19 -6.19 3.07 7.98
CA LEU A 19 -6.92 4.22 8.51
C LEU A 19 -6.16 4.90 9.66
N ASP A 20 -5.59 4.11 10.60
CA ASP A 20 -4.77 4.64 11.70
C ASP A 20 -3.57 5.43 11.16
N GLU A 21 -2.87 4.91 10.15
CA GLU A 21 -1.74 5.62 9.53
C GLU A 21 -2.19 6.87 8.77
N ILE A 22 -3.37 6.86 8.13
CA ILE A 22 -3.95 8.07 7.52
C ILE A 22 -4.23 9.14 8.59
N GLU A 23 -4.73 8.77 9.77
CA GLU A 23 -4.91 9.72 10.88
C GLU A 23 -3.58 10.34 11.30
N VAL A 24 -2.52 9.53 11.42
CA VAL A 24 -1.16 10.00 11.71
C VAL A 24 -0.65 10.97 10.64
N ILE A 25 -0.78 10.60 9.35
CA ILE A 25 -0.30 11.41 8.22
C ILE A 25 -1.04 12.75 8.13
N THR A 26 -2.35 12.75 8.36
CA THR A 26 -3.20 13.93 8.16
C THR A 26 -3.38 14.77 9.42
N GLY A 27 -3.08 14.23 10.60
CA GLY A 27 -3.36 14.85 11.89
C GLY A 27 -4.87 15.01 12.17
N ARG A 28 -5.72 14.26 11.47
CA ARG A 28 -7.19 14.35 11.54
C ARG A 28 -7.78 12.97 11.75
N ARG A 29 -8.82 12.91 12.57
CA ARG A 29 -9.57 11.66 12.77
C ARG A 29 -10.30 11.27 11.48
N VAL A 30 -10.26 9.99 11.12
CA VAL A 30 -11.07 9.46 10.02
C VAL A 30 -12.40 8.94 10.59
N PRO A 31 -13.55 9.53 10.24
CA PRO A 31 -14.84 8.99 10.65
C PRO A 31 -15.09 7.66 9.93
N VAL A 32 -15.44 6.61 10.69
CA VAL A 32 -15.69 5.26 10.17
C VAL A 32 -17.10 4.82 10.51
N THR A 33 -17.83 4.38 9.49
CA THR A 33 -19.10 3.67 9.62
C THR A 33 -18.90 2.25 9.10
N LEU A 34 -19.39 1.25 9.84
CA LEU A 34 -19.33 -0.14 9.42
C LEU A 34 -20.57 -0.50 8.60
N GLU A 35 -20.35 -1.21 7.50
CA GLU A 35 -21.41 -1.72 6.64
C GLU A 35 -21.24 -3.22 6.41
N THR A 36 -22.22 -3.84 5.77
CA THR A 36 -22.13 -5.25 5.36
C THR A 36 -20.97 -5.45 4.38
N PRO A 37 -20.18 -6.54 4.49
CA PRO A 37 -19.14 -6.86 3.51
C PRO A 37 -19.67 -6.88 2.09
N ARG A 38 -18.85 -6.46 1.12
CA ARG A 38 -19.27 -6.44 -0.28
C ARG A 38 -19.29 -7.86 -0.81
N THR A 39 -20.26 -8.17 -1.67
CA THR A 39 -20.30 -9.46 -2.37
C THR A 39 -19.00 -9.65 -3.15
N GLY A 40 -18.28 -10.73 -2.85
CA GLY A 40 -17.02 -11.07 -3.50
C GLY A 40 -15.76 -10.59 -2.77
N ASP A 41 -15.89 -9.86 -1.65
CA ASP A 41 -14.72 -9.51 -0.83
C ASP A 41 -14.06 -10.77 -0.27
N GLN A 42 -12.75 -10.89 -0.50
CA GLN A 42 -11.93 -11.91 0.15
C GLN A 42 -11.56 -11.42 1.55
N LEU A 43 -11.90 -12.21 2.58
CA LEU A 43 -11.63 -11.86 3.98
C LEU A 43 -10.14 -11.62 4.25
N TYR A 44 -9.28 -12.36 3.56
CA TYR A 44 -7.84 -12.30 3.73
C TYR A 44 -7.14 -12.65 2.43
N TYR A 45 -6.27 -11.77 1.97
CA TYR A 45 -5.41 -12.01 0.82
C TYR A 45 -4.01 -11.46 1.11
N VAL A 46 -3.01 -12.32 0.98
CA VAL A 46 -1.60 -11.97 1.04
C VAL A 46 -0.89 -12.70 -0.08
N THR A 47 -0.18 -11.96 -0.91
CA THR A 47 0.56 -12.52 -2.05
C THR A 47 1.72 -13.39 -1.57
N ASP A 48 1.70 -14.67 -1.94
CA ASP A 48 2.89 -15.53 -1.84
C ASP A 48 3.83 -15.27 -3.02
N THR A 49 4.96 -14.61 -2.74
CA THR A 49 5.96 -14.18 -3.72
C THR A 49 7.14 -15.13 -3.87
N ARG A 50 7.17 -16.25 -3.14
CA ARG A 50 8.32 -17.18 -3.10
C ARG A 50 8.75 -17.68 -4.48
N ARG A 51 7.79 -17.94 -5.38
CA ARG A 51 8.07 -18.39 -6.75
C ARG A 51 8.73 -17.29 -7.60
N LEU A 52 8.30 -16.04 -7.41
CA LEU A 52 8.83 -14.88 -8.13
C LEU A 52 10.24 -14.54 -7.60
N GLU A 53 10.40 -14.52 -6.27
CA GLU A 53 11.68 -14.38 -5.56
C GLU A 53 12.69 -15.41 -6.03
N GLY A 54 12.36 -16.71 -5.98
CA GLY A 54 13.28 -17.77 -6.35
C GLY A 54 13.68 -17.76 -7.84
N ARG A 55 12.81 -17.25 -8.73
CA ARG A 55 13.07 -17.25 -10.18
C ARG A 55 13.85 -16.03 -10.65
N PHE A 56 13.60 -14.87 -10.05
CA PHE A 56 14.08 -13.57 -10.55
C PHE A 56 14.81 -12.73 -9.50
N GLY A 57 14.92 -13.19 -8.25
CA GLY A 57 15.48 -12.39 -7.16
C GLY A 57 14.62 -11.20 -6.77
N TRP A 58 13.37 -11.11 -7.25
CA TRP A 58 12.47 -10.00 -6.97
C TRP A 58 12.17 -9.93 -5.46
N GLN A 59 12.15 -8.73 -4.89
CA GLN A 59 11.71 -8.49 -3.51
C GLN A 59 10.93 -7.17 -3.43
N ALA A 60 9.91 -7.12 -2.56
CA ALA A 60 9.25 -5.87 -2.23
C ALA A 60 10.22 -4.96 -1.47
N SER A 61 10.48 -3.77 -2.00
CA SER A 61 11.46 -2.83 -1.45
C SER A 61 10.85 -1.66 -0.68
N VAL A 62 9.55 -1.42 -0.85
CA VAL A 62 8.82 -0.34 -0.19
C VAL A 62 7.89 -0.94 0.87
N GLY A 63 8.08 -0.50 2.11
CA GLY A 63 7.18 -0.83 3.21
C GLY A 63 5.82 -0.15 3.05
N TRP A 64 4.73 -0.80 3.45
CA TRP A 64 3.37 -0.28 3.24
C TRP A 64 3.14 1.12 3.83
N ARG A 65 3.76 1.45 4.98
CA ARG A 65 3.69 2.79 5.59
C ARG A 65 4.40 3.84 4.75
N ASP A 66 5.59 3.51 4.26
CA ASP A 66 6.37 4.44 3.43
C ASP A 66 5.65 4.67 2.10
N GLY A 67 5.11 3.63 1.47
CA GLY A 67 4.27 3.75 0.28
C GLY A 67 3.02 4.61 0.52
N LEU A 68 2.38 4.50 1.68
CA LEU A 68 1.22 5.32 2.03
C LEU A 68 1.59 6.81 2.24
N ARG A 69 2.76 7.09 2.83
CA ARG A 69 3.29 8.45 2.98
C ARG A 69 3.69 9.08 1.66
N ASP A 70 4.32 8.30 0.79
CA ASP A 70 4.68 8.72 -0.57
C ASP A 70 3.40 9.08 -1.35
N LEU A 71 2.37 8.23 -1.29
CA LEU A 71 1.06 8.51 -1.90
C LEU A 71 0.42 9.78 -1.33
N ALA A 72 0.44 9.97 -0.01
CA ALA A 72 -0.09 11.18 0.61
C ALA A 72 0.68 12.45 0.22
N GLY A 73 2.01 12.35 0.05
CA GLY A 73 2.83 13.43 -0.52
C GLY A 73 2.37 13.79 -1.93
N TRP A 74 2.28 12.79 -2.81
CA TRP A 74 1.83 12.95 -4.18
C TRP A 74 0.44 13.60 -4.29
N LEU A 75 -0.53 13.15 -3.48
CA LEU A 75 -1.88 13.73 -3.44
C LEU A 75 -1.88 15.21 -3.00
N ARG A 76 -1.02 15.59 -2.04
CA ARG A 76 -0.91 16.98 -1.58
C ARG A 76 -0.32 17.90 -2.65
N ASP A 77 0.65 17.42 -3.41
CA ASP A 77 1.23 18.18 -4.52
C ASP A 77 0.23 18.35 -5.65
N ALA A 78 -0.46 17.26 -6.04
CA ALA A 78 -1.52 17.30 -7.05
C ALA A 78 -2.65 18.27 -6.66
N ALA A 79 -3.11 18.24 -5.40
CA ALA A 79 -4.14 19.15 -4.90
C ALA A 79 -3.69 20.62 -4.87
N ALA A 80 -2.39 20.87 -4.74
CA ALA A 80 -1.81 22.21 -4.76
C ALA A 80 -1.42 22.70 -6.17
N GLY A 81 -1.70 21.92 -7.22
CA GLY A 81 -1.30 22.23 -8.59
C GLY A 81 0.23 22.24 -8.80
N ARG A 82 0.99 21.64 -7.88
CA ARG A 82 2.43 21.46 -8.04
C ARG A 82 2.70 20.23 -8.90
N GLU A 83 3.80 20.26 -9.64
CA GLU A 83 4.30 19.03 -10.26
C GLU A 83 4.59 18.02 -9.13
N PRO A 84 4.05 16.79 -9.21
CA PRO A 84 4.27 15.83 -8.14
C PRO A 84 5.76 15.51 -8.01
N LEU A 85 6.24 15.36 -6.77
CA LEU A 85 7.62 14.94 -6.54
C LEU A 85 7.93 13.66 -7.34
N PRO A 86 9.14 13.57 -7.93
CA PRO A 86 9.54 12.37 -8.66
C PRO A 86 9.42 11.17 -7.73
N VAL A 87 8.63 10.18 -8.14
CA VAL A 87 8.44 8.93 -7.40
C VAL A 87 9.83 8.36 -7.10
N ARG A 88 10.09 8.00 -5.83
CA ARG A 88 11.34 7.35 -5.43
C ARG A 88 11.59 6.19 -6.40
N ARG A 89 12.70 6.26 -7.15
CA ARG A 89 13.12 5.13 -7.97
C ARG A 89 13.45 3.99 -7.02
N VAL A 90 12.69 2.92 -7.13
CA VAL A 90 13.09 1.64 -6.57
C VAL A 90 14.28 1.15 -7.40
N SER A 91 15.48 1.28 -6.83
CA SER A 91 16.66 0.61 -7.38
C SER A 91 16.52 -0.90 -7.18
N ALA A 92 16.76 -1.64 -8.26
CA ALA A 92 16.78 -3.10 -8.29
C ALA A 92 17.99 -3.67 -7.55
#